data_AF-A0A089QLA5-F1
#
_entry.id   AF-A0A089QLA5-F1
#
_cell.length_a   1.000
_cell.length_b   1.000
_cell.length_c   1.000
_cell.angle_alpha   90.00
_cell.angle_beta   90.00
_cell.angle_gamma   90.00
#
_symmetry.space_group_name_H-M   'P 1'
#
loop_
_entity.id
_entity.type
_entity.pdbx_description
1 polymer ?
#
loop_
_entity_poly.entity_id
_entity_poly.type
_entity_poly.pdbx_seq_one_letter_code
_entity_poly.pdbx_strand_id
1 'polypeptide(L)'
;MDNIPLRVLAEVSSSINNMAKIGICAADVHIPNQYLVKVVEALKILGYEVKNLGSNTNTDTTKLCIDFNEPRNLNGDYNLDCAVYIDTAQNANAYAEAHKKKRISLLLVIMRTKRMKEKGYTLKEHVDDVANILHETELWYLEHYHNIYAHAVDGGDTAIFELKDGEVEDGQG
;
A
#
# COMPACT_ATOMS: atom_id res chain seq x y z
N MET A 1 -11.78 17.73 0.11
CA MET A 1 -11.88 16.48 -0.65
C MET A 1 -11.40 15.39 0.27
N ASP A 2 -12.20 14.33 0.50
CA ASP A 2 -11.83 13.28 1.44
C ASP A 2 -10.70 12.42 0.85
N ASN A 3 -9.48 12.61 1.33
CA ASN A 3 -8.31 11.89 0.82
C ASN A 3 -8.40 10.41 1.21
N ILE A 4 -7.99 9.50 0.31
CA ILE A 4 -7.92 8.07 0.63
C ILE A 4 -6.58 7.79 1.30
N PRO A 5 -6.54 7.21 2.52
CA PRO A 5 -5.31 6.71 3.11
C PRO A 5 -4.61 5.75 2.14
N LEU A 6 -3.33 5.99 1.85
CA LEU A 6 -2.56 5.06 1.01
C LEU A 6 -2.51 3.67 1.62
N ARG A 7 -2.58 3.57 2.96
CA ARG A 7 -2.65 2.31 3.69
C ARG A 7 -3.86 1.46 3.27
N VAL A 8 -5.03 2.07 3.11
CA VAL A 8 -6.25 1.34 2.68
C VAL A 8 -6.07 0.76 1.28
N LEU A 9 -5.46 1.51 0.36
CA LEU A 9 -5.16 1.02 -0.99
C LEU A 9 -4.07 -0.06 -0.99
N ALA A 10 -3.07 0.08 -0.11
CA ALA A 10 -1.99 -0.88 0.01
C ALA A 10 -2.45 -2.22 0.60
N GLU A 11 -3.32 -2.21 1.60
CA GLU A 11 -3.95 -3.42 2.17
C GLU A 11 -4.73 -4.19 1.09
N VAL A 12 -5.51 -3.48 0.26
CA VAL A 12 -6.21 -4.07 -0.89
C VAL A 12 -5.25 -4.72 -1.88
N SER A 13 -4.20 -3.99 -2.27
CA SER A 13 -3.17 -4.48 -3.20
C SER A 13 -2.42 -5.69 -2.64
N SER A 14 -2.09 -5.69 -1.35
CA SER A 14 -1.47 -6.84 -0.67
C SER A 14 -2.36 -8.07 -0.72
N SER A 15 -3.66 -7.94 -0.41
CA SER A 15 -4.59 -9.08 -0.44
C SER A 15 -4.70 -9.68 -1.84
N ILE A 16 -4.83 -8.85 -2.88
CA ILE A 16 -4.84 -9.30 -4.28
C ILE A 16 -3.55 -10.04 -4.61
N ASN A 17 -2.40 -9.43 -4.35
CA ASN A 17 -1.08 -10.01 -4.63
C ASN A 17 -0.84 -11.32 -3.88
N ASN A 18 -1.28 -11.42 -2.63
CA ASN A 18 -1.13 -12.64 -1.82
C ASN A 18 -2.00 -13.77 -2.34
N MET A 19 -3.25 -13.50 -2.75
CA MET A 19 -4.11 -14.50 -3.37
C MET A 19 -3.59 -14.93 -4.75
N ALA A 20 -3.10 -13.97 -5.54
CA ALA A 20 -2.48 -14.24 -6.84
C ALA A 20 -1.25 -15.16 -6.70
N LYS A 21 -0.39 -14.91 -5.71
CA LYS A 21 0.79 -15.75 -5.41
C LYS A 21 0.46 -17.21 -5.10
N ILE A 22 -0.75 -17.51 -4.63
CA ILE A 22 -1.18 -18.87 -4.34
C ILE A 22 -2.16 -19.42 -5.40
N GLY A 23 -2.26 -18.75 -6.56
CA GLY A 23 -3.07 -19.19 -7.70
C GLY A 23 -4.58 -18.98 -7.51
N ILE A 24 -5.01 -18.18 -6.55
CA ILE A 24 -6.42 -17.83 -6.34
C ILE A 24 -6.70 -16.52 -7.10
N CYS A 25 -7.78 -16.49 -7.90
CA CYS A 25 -8.13 -15.35 -8.76
C CYS A 25 -9.11 -14.36 -8.12
N ALA A 26 -9.31 -14.46 -6.81
CA ALA A 26 -10.18 -13.57 -6.06
C ALA A 26 -9.60 -13.29 -4.68
N ALA A 27 -9.78 -12.07 -4.18
CA ALA A 27 -9.34 -11.66 -2.85
C ALA A 27 -10.48 -11.02 -2.06
N ASP A 28 -10.65 -11.49 -0.83
CA ASP A 28 -11.55 -10.88 0.14
C ASP A 28 -10.81 -9.79 0.91
N VAL A 29 -11.35 -8.57 0.93
CA VAL A 29 -10.78 -7.41 1.62
C VAL A 29 -11.83 -6.69 2.46
N HIS A 30 -11.39 -6.03 3.53
CA HIS A 30 -12.25 -5.20 4.37
C HIS A 30 -11.92 -3.73 4.14
N ILE A 31 -12.92 -2.91 3.80
CA ILE A 31 -12.76 -1.49 3.51
C ILE A 31 -13.60 -0.67 4.49
N PRO A 32 -13.03 0.35 5.16
CA PRO A 32 -13.82 1.29 5.94
C PRO A 32 -14.91 1.94 5.08
N ASN A 33 -16.14 2.00 5.59
CA ASN A 33 -17.31 2.41 4.81
C ASN A 33 -17.13 3.81 4.18
N GLN A 34 -16.46 4.73 4.88
CA GLN A 34 -16.14 6.07 4.39
C GLN A 34 -15.29 6.10 3.10
N TYR A 35 -14.52 5.04 2.80
CA TYR A 35 -13.68 4.95 1.60
C TYR A 35 -14.23 4.01 0.53
N LEU A 36 -15.34 3.31 0.81
CA LEU A 36 -15.87 2.23 -0.02
C LEU A 36 -16.07 2.64 -1.48
N VAL A 37 -16.77 3.74 -1.72
CA VAL A 37 -17.10 4.19 -3.09
C VAL A 37 -15.83 4.44 -3.90
N LYS A 38 -14.86 5.14 -3.33
CA LYS A 38 -13.62 5.51 -4.02
C LYS A 38 -12.71 4.32 -4.28
N VAL A 39 -12.61 3.40 -3.33
CA VAL A 39 -11.83 2.16 -3.50
C VAL A 39 -12.45 1.31 -4.62
N VAL A 40 -13.78 1.16 -4.64
CA VAL A 40 -14.48 0.42 -5.69
C VAL A 40 -14.28 1.08 -7.06
N GLU A 41 -14.35 2.41 -7.14
CA GLU A 41 -14.08 3.16 -8.38
C GLU A 41 -12.64 2.95 -8.88
N ALA A 42 -11.64 3.07 -7.99
CA ALA A 42 -10.24 2.85 -8.32
C ALA A 42 -9.99 1.42 -8.85
N LEU A 43 -10.56 0.41 -8.19
CA LEU A 43 -10.43 -0.98 -8.61
C LEU A 43 -11.08 -1.25 -9.98
N LYS A 44 -12.24 -0.65 -10.24
CA LYS A 44 -12.91 -0.75 -11.55
C LYS A 44 -12.12 -0.09 -12.67
N ILE A 45 -11.47 1.05 -12.41
CA ILE A 45 -10.57 1.71 -13.37
C ILE A 45 -9.41 0.79 -13.74
N LEU A 46 -8.89 0.04 -12.77
CA LEU A 46 -7.83 -0.95 -12.96
C LEU A 46 -8.30 -2.24 -13.64
N GLY A 47 -9.59 -2.34 -13.98
CA GLY A 47 -10.16 -3.49 -14.68
C GLY A 47 -10.55 -4.66 -13.77
N TYR A 48 -10.57 -4.46 -12.44
CA TYR A 48 -11.02 -5.49 -11.50
C TYR A 48 -12.55 -5.55 -11.42
N GLU A 49 -13.07 -6.78 -11.29
CA GLU A 49 -14.47 -6.99 -10.94
C GLU A 49 -14.62 -6.99 -9.42
N VAL A 50 -15.57 -6.21 -8.89
CA VAL A 50 -15.74 -6.04 -7.45
C VAL A 50 -17.15 -6.42 -7.03
N LYS A 51 -17.26 -7.39 -6.11
CA LYS A 51 -18.51 -7.88 -5.52
C LYS A 51 -18.58 -7.45 -4.05
N ASN A 52 -19.67 -6.81 -3.64
CA ASN A 52 -19.91 -6.48 -2.23
C ASN A 52 -20.48 -7.70 -1.51
N LEU A 53 -19.77 -8.21 -0.49
CA LEU A 53 -20.16 -9.38 0.29
C LEU A 53 -20.95 -9.03 1.57
N GLY A 54 -21.13 -7.74 1.87
CA GLY A 54 -21.88 -7.24 3.00
C GLY A 54 -21.09 -6.28 3.89
N SER A 55 -21.83 -5.42 4.58
CA SER A 55 -21.30 -4.43 5.53
C SER A 55 -21.51 -4.88 6.97
N ASN A 56 -20.50 -4.67 7.81
CA ASN A 56 -20.57 -4.87 9.24
C ASN A 56 -20.71 -3.51 9.94
N THR A 57 -21.86 -3.27 10.54
CA THR A 57 -22.18 -2.02 11.25
C THR A 57 -21.40 -1.85 12.55
N ASN A 58 -20.90 -2.94 13.16
CA ASN A 58 -20.14 -2.86 14.41
C ASN A 58 -18.70 -2.42 14.20
N THR A 59 -18.13 -2.72 13.03
CA THR A 59 -16.74 -2.37 12.68
C THR A 59 -16.64 -1.21 11.70
N ASP A 60 -17.78 -0.69 11.22
CA ASP A 60 -17.88 0.31 10.15
C ASP A 60 -17.06 -0.06 8.89
N THR A 61 -17.05 -1.35 8.55
CA THR A 61 -16.35 -1.88 7.39
C THR A 61 -17.27 -2.67 6.47
N THR A 62 -16.95 -2.67 5.18
CA THR A 62 -17.59 -3.49 4.16
C THR A 62 -16.60 -4.51 3.63
N LYS A 63 -17.04 -5.77 3.55
CA LYS A 63 -16.27 -6.85 2.94
C LYS A 63 -16.50 -6.86 1.42
N LEU A 64 -15.43 -6.76 0.65
CA LEU A 64 -15.45 -6.88 -0.80
C LEU A 64 -14.76 -8.16 -1.23
N CYS A 65 -15.25 -8.78 -2.30
CA CYS A 65 -14.52 -9.77 -3.08
C CYS A 65 -14.07 -9.11 -4.38
N ILE A 66 -12.77 -9.09 -4.61
CA ILE A 66 -12.16 -8.51 -5.80
C ILE A 66 -11.69 -9.66 -6.67
N ASP A 67 -12.33 -9.80 -7.83
CA ASP A 67 -11.96 -10.76 -8.85
C ASP A 67 -10.98 -10.07 -9.81
N PHE A 68 -9.79 -10.65 -9.92
CA PHE A 68 -8.71 -10.18 -10.74
C PHE A 68 -8.41 -11.28 -11.75
N ASN A 69 -9.10 -11.20 -12.88
CA ASN A 69 -9.08 -12.16 -13.99
C ASN A 69 -7.72 -12.89 -14.18
N GLU A 70 -7.79 -14.19 -14.50
CA GLU A 70 -6.67 -15.12 -14.70
C GLU A 70 -5.41 -14.49 -15.34
N PRO A 71 -4.18 -14.85 -14.89
CA PRO A 71 -3.03 -14.71 -15.76
C PRO A 71 -3.17 -15.71 -16.93
N ARG A 72 -3.61 -15.23 -18.10
CA ARG A 72 -3.50 -15.99 -19.34
C ARG A 72 -2.24 -15.57 -20.09
N ASN A 73 -1.26 -16.47 -20.15
CA ASN A 73 -0.28 -16.46 -21.23
C ASN A 73 -0.71 -17.49 -22.29
N LEU A 74 -0.59 -17.09 -23.56
CA LEU A 74 -1.00 -17.83 -24.76
C LEU A 74 -0.42 -19.25 -24.92
N ASN A 75 0.53 -19.68 -24.08
CA ASN A 75 1.40 -20.83 -24.33
C ASN A 75 1.53 -21.87 -23.20
N GLY A 76 0.57 -22.03 -22.30
CA GLY A 76 0.36 -23.31 -21.58
C GLY A 76 1.45 -23.87 -20.65
N ASP A 77 2.54 -23.17 -20.36
CA ASP A 77 3.56 -23.64 -19.42
C ASP A 77 3.31 -23.10 -18.00
N TYR A 78 3.06 -24.06 -17.10
CA TYR A 78 2.96 -23.84 -15.66
C TYR A 78 4.36 -23.66 -15.08
N ASN A 79 4.78 -22.42 -14.86
CA ASN A 79 5.73 -22.11 -13.79
C ASN A 79 5.09 -21.10 -12.85
N LEU A 80 4.32 -21.62 -11.89
CA LEU A 80 4.08 -20.93 -10.64
C LEU A 80 5.42 -20.90 -9.88
N ASP A 81 6.28 -19.94 -10.21
CA ASP A 81 7.44 -19.55 -9.38
C ASP A 81 6.94 -18.84 -8.11
N CYS A 82 6.18 -19.59 -7.30
CA CYS A 82 5.35 -19.09 -6.20
C CYS A 82 5.90 -19.46 -4.82
N ALA A 83 7.20 -19.73 -4.75
CA ALA A 83 7.98 -19.57 -3.55
C ALA A 83 9.10 -18.58 -3.89
N VAL A 84 9.44 -17.66 -2.98
CA VAL A 84 10.75 -17.01 -3.04
C VAL A 84 11.78 -18.12 -2.77
N TYR A 85 12.12 -18.86 -3.83
CA TYR A 85 13.12 -19.90 -3.81
C TYR A 85 14.46 -19.17 -3.91
N ILE A 86 15.05 -18.85 -2.75
CA ILE A 86 16.43 -18.34 -2.68
C ILE A 86 17.36 -19.55 -2.84
N ASP A 87 17.40 -20.09 -4.05
CA ASP A 87 18.27 -21.20 -4.47
C ASP A 87 19.74 -20.80 -4.56
N THR A 88 20.03 -19.51 -4.80
CA THR A 88 21.38 -19.05 -5.06
C THR A 88 21.77 -17.84 -4.21
N ALA A 89 23.07 -17.76 -3.85
CA ALA A 89 23.64 -16.63 -3.12
C ALA A 89 23.49 -15.28 -3.89
N GLN A 90 23.40 -15.33 -5.22
CA GLN A 90 23.14 -14.14 -6.04
C GLN A 90 21.71 -13.61 -5.86
N ASN A 91 20.71 -14.49 -5.82
CA ASN A 91 19.32 -14.12 -5.54
C ASN A 91 19.15 -13.58 -4.11
N ALA A 92 19.85 -14.17 -3.14
CA ALA A 92 19.90 -13.66 -1.76
C ALA A 92 20.47 -12.24 -1.69
N ASN A 93 21.57 -11.99 -2.40
CA ASN A 93 22.24 -10.70 -2.42
C ASN A 93 21.39 -9.64 -3.15
N ALA A 94 20.76 -9.98 -4.27
CA ALA A 94 19.84 -9.09 -4.97
C ALA A 94 18.64 -8.70 -4.10
N TYR A 95 18.08 -9.67 -3.37
CA TYR A 95 17.01 -9.42 -2.41
C TYR A 95 17.48 -8.51 -1.26
N ALA A 96 18.66 -8.76 -0.68
CA ALA A 96 19.23 -7.93 0.37
C ALA A 96 19.50 -6.48 -0.09
N GLU A 97 20.04 -6.29 -1.30
CA GLU A 97 20.28 -4.97 -1.88
C GLU A 97 18.97 -4.23 -2.19
N ALA A 98 17.93 -4.93 -2.67
CA ALA A 98 16.61 -4.34 -2.86
C ALA A 98 16.00 -3.88 -1.52
N HIS A 99 16.10 -4.69 -0.48
CA HIS A 99 15.66 -4.33 0.88
C HIS A 99 16.43 -3.14 1.45
N LYS A 100 17.76 -3.10 1.24
CA LYS A 100 18.60 -1.97 1.65
C LYS A 100 18.19 -0.68 0.95
N LYS A 101 17.96 -0.72 -0.37
CA LYS A 101 17.44 0.43 -1.13
C LYS A 101 16.09 0.89 -0.61
N LYS A 102 15.16 -0.05 -0.36
CA LYS A 102 13.84 0.23 0.21
C LYS A 102 13.93 0.94 1.57
N ARG A 103 14.80 0.45 2.46
CA ARG A 103 15.08 1.06 3.76
C ARG A 103 15.62 2.49 3.62
N ILE A 104 16.54 2.73 2.68
CA ILE A 104 17.09 4.06 2.42
C ILE A 104 15.98 5.02 1.95
N SER A 105 15.15 4.60 0.99
CA SER A 105 14.00 5.40 0.52
C SER A 105 13.04 5.76 1.65
N LEU A 106 12.72 4.79 2.52
CA LEU A 106 11.85 5.01 3.67
C LEU A 106 12.40 6.05 4.65
N LEU A 107 13.70 5.95 4.98
CA LEU A 107 14.38 6.93 5.84
C LEU A 107 14.40 8.34 5.22
N LEU A 108 14.62 8.43 3.90
CA LEU A 108 14.61 9.70 3.19
C LEU A 108 13.24 10.37 3.27
N VAL A 109 12.14 9.61 3.08
CA VAL A 109 10.78 10.15 3.20
C VAL A 109 10.48 10.61 4.62
N ILE A 110 10.88 9.84 5.64
CA ILE A 110 10.74 10.26 7.05
C ILE A 110 11.45 11.60 7.29
N MET A 111 12.72 11.70 6.91
CA MET A 111 13.53 12.90 7.11
C MET A 111 12.97 14.11 6.35
N ARG A 112 12.57 13.92 5.09
CA ARG A 112 12.00 14.98 4.26
C ARG A 112 10.66 15.46 4.81
N THR A 113 9.81 14.54 5.25
CA THR A 113 8.50 14.87 5.83
C THR A 113 8.67 15.75 7.08
N LYS A 114 9.53 15.34 8.01
CA LYS A 114 9.85 16.13 9.22
C LYS A 114 10.39 17.52 8.87
N ARG A 115 11.35 17.60 7.94
CA ARG A 115 11.93 18.86 7.48
C ARG A 115 10.91 19.78 6.79
N MET A 116 9.96 19.23 6.04
CA MET A 116 8.92 20.03 5.40
C MET A 116 7.96 20.61 6.45
N LYS A 117 7.57 19.80 7.46
CA LYS A 117 6.73 20.27 8.56
C LYS A 117 7.41 21.38 9.38
N GLU A 118 8.70 21.26 9.68
CA GLU A 118 9.48 22.32 10.35
C GLU A 118 9.42 23.67 9.59
N LYS A 119 9.25 23.63 8.27
CA LYS A 119 9.12 24.81 7.41
C LYS A 119 7.66 25.25 7.20
N GLY A 120 6.70 24.59 7.83
CA GLY A 120 5.27 24.87 7.66
C GLY A 120 4.67 24.33 6.36
N TYR A 121 5.34 23.39 5.69
CA TYR A 121 4.89 22.78 4.45
C TYR A 121 4.60 21.28 4.61
N THR A 122 3.89 20.71 3.64
CA THR A 122 3.66 19.26 3.55
C THR A 122 4.55 18.66 2.46
N LEU A 123 5.06 17.45 2.67
CA LEU A 123 5.80 16.74 1.63
C LEU A 123 4.83 16.21 0.59
N LYS A 124 5.10 16.54 -0.68
CA LYS A 124 4.38 16.02 -1.85
C LYS A 124 5.40 15.38 -2.78
N GLU A 125 5.16 14.16 -3.19
CA GLU A 125 6.03 13.39 -4.08
C GLU A 125 5.15 12.76 -5.17
N HIS A 126 5.68 12.61 -6.38
CA HIS A 126 5.00 11.83 -7.42
C HIS A 126 4.95 10.36 -6.99
N VAL A 127 3.84 9.67 -7.26
CA VAL A 127 3.64 8.28 -6.78
C VAL A 127 4.72 7.34 -7.29
N ASP A 128 5.15 7.47 -8.55
CA ASP A 128 6.21 6.64 -9.12
C ASP A 128 7.56 6.79 -8.40
N ASP A 129 7.88 7.98 -7.89
CA ASP A 129 9.16 8.25 -7.21
C ASP A 129 9.23 7.57 -5.84
N VAL A 130 8.08 7.27 -5.24
CA VAL A 130 7.95 6.68 -3.90
C VAL A 130 7.24 5.33 -3.92
N ALA A 131 6.92 4.78 -5.10
CA ALA A 131 6.13 3.56 -5.25
C ALA A 131 6.70 2.38 -4.45
N ASN A 132 8.02 2.31 -4.35
CA ASN A 132 8.74 1.28 -3.61
C ASN A 132 8.51 1.30 -2.09
N ILE A 133 7.92 2.36 -1.52
CA ILE A 133 7.57 2.48 -0.10
C ILE A 133 6.07 2.67 0.15
N LEU A 134 5.22 2.61 -0.89
CA LEU A 134 3.76 2.69 -0.77
C LEU A 134 3.09 1.33 -0.49
N HIS A 135 3.86 0.33 -0.06
CA HIS A 135 3.31 -0.96 0.32
C HIS A 135 2.85 -0.96 1.78
N GLU A 136 1.98 -1.91 2.13
CA GLU A 136 1.27 -1.98 3.40
C GLU A 136 2.21 -1.90 4.61
N THR A 137 3.26 -2.72 4.64
CA THR A 137 4.22 -2.77 5.77
C THR A 137 4.94 -1.45 5.98
N GLU A 138 5.35 -0.77 4.92
CA GLU A 138 6.05 0.51 5.01
C GLU A 138 5.13 1.63 5.45
N LEU A 139 3.91 1.68 4.91
CA LEU A 139 2.90 2.66 5.33
C LEU A 139 2.48 2.44 6.79
N TRP A 140 2.34 1.19 7.21
CA TRP A 140 2.10 0.84 8.61
C TRP A 140 3.26 1.30 9.51
N TYR A 141 4.50 1.09 9.08
CA TYR A 141 5.69 1.54 9.81
C TYR A 141 5.76 3.07 9.94
N LEU A 142 5.47 3.80 8.86
CA LEU A 142 5.40 5.27 8.86
C LEU A 142 4.33 5.78 9.84
N GLU A 143 3.14 5.19 9.79
CA GLU A 143 2.02 5.60 10.62
C GLU A 143 2.26 5.31 12.11
N HIS A 144 2.73 4.11 12.47
CA HIS A 144 2.82 3.68 13.87
C HIS A 144 4.11 4.11 14.57
N TYR A 145 5.24 4.20 13.86
CA TYR A 145 6.52 4.52 14.49
C TYR A 145 7.00 5.94 14.24
N HIS A 146 6.47 6.62 13.22
CA HIS A 146 6.90 7.99 12.89
C HIS A 146 5.77 9.00 12.88
N ASN A 147 4.53 8.56 13.17
CA ASN A 147 3.32 9.38 13.13
C ASN A 147 3.12 10.09 11.78
N ILE A 148 3.63 9.48 10.70
CA ILE A 148 3.52 9.99 9.34
C ILE A 148 2.34 9.29 8.67
N TYR A 149 1.33 10.08 8.33
CA TYR A 149 0.21 9.66 7.52
C TYR A 149 0.49 9.96 6.05
N ALA A 150 0.12 9.02 5.18
CA ALA A 150 0.28 9.16 3.74
C ALA A 150 -1.06 8.98 3.03
N HIS A 151 -1.36 9.87 2.09
CA HIS A 151 -2.59 9.83 1.32
C HIS A 151 -2.36 10.30 -0.12
N ALA A 152 -3.17 9.81 -1.06
CA ALA A 152 -3.06 10.20 -2.46
C ALA A 152 -4.00 11.35 -2.81
N VAL A 153 -3.56 12.23 -3.70
CA VAL A 153 -4.34 13.32 -4.31
C VAL A 153 -4.19 13.30 -5.83
N ASP A 154 -4.85 14.22 -6.52
CA ASP A 154 -4.71 14.41 -7.97
C ASP A 154 -4.95 13.13 -8.78
N GLY A 155 -6.05 12.42 -8.46
CA GLY A 155 -6.42 11.18 -9.15
C GLY A 155 -5.53 9.98 -8.83
N GLY A 156 -4.63 10.10 -7.84
CA GLY A 156 -3.70 9.03 -7.47
C GLY A 156 -2.27 9.25 -7.96
N ASP A 157 -1.96 10.37 -8.59
CA ASP A 157 -0.65 10.66 -9.17
C ASP A 157 0.35 11.26 -8.16
N THR A 158 -0.17 11.94 -7.13
CA THR A 158 0.64 12.57 -6.09
C THR A 158 0.38 11.94 -4.73
N ALA A 159 1.46 11.52 -4.06
CA ALA A 159 1.46 11.09 -2.66
C ALA A 159 1.81 12.26 -1.75
N ILE A 160 0.96 12.52 -0.76
CA ILE A 160 1.20 13.48 0.31
C ILE A 160 1.62 12.71 1.57
N PHE A 161 2.72 13.13 2.19
CA PHE A 161 3.17 12.64 3.50
C PHE A 161 3.12 13.79 4.50
N GLU A 162 2.42 13.56 5.62
CA GLU A 162 2.21 14.55 6.66
C GLU A 162 2.30 13.95 8.05
N LEU A 163 2.82 14.72 9.00
CA LEU A 163 2.75 14.35 10.41
C LEU A 163 1.32 14.57 10.90
N LYS A 164 0.72 13.58 11.56
CA LYS A 164 -0.55 13.79 12.26
C LYS A 164 -0.31 14.81 13.38
N ASP A 165 -1.16 15.84 13.45
CA ASP A 165 -1.12 16.76 14.58
C ASP A 165 -1.68 16.02 15.81
N GLY A 166 -0.78 15.53 16.67
CA GLY A 166 -1.10 14.73 17.85
C GLY A 166 0.14 14.18 18.53
N GLU A 167 0.50 14.83 19.64
CA GLU A 167 1.43 14.48 20.73
C GLU A 167 2.85 14.00 20.35
N VAL A 168 3.76 14.97 20.24
CA VAL A 168 5.11 14.79 20.77
C VAL A 168 4.94 14.61 22.28
N GLU A 169 4.95 13.37 22.77
CA GLU A 169 5.41 13.18 24.15
C GLU A 169 6.87 13.62 24.14
N ASP A 170 7.11 14.78 24.73
CA ASP A 170 8.43 15.23 25.13
C ASP A 170 9.03 14.14 26.03
N GLY A 171 9.84 13.27 25.42
CA GLY A 171 10.67 12.31 26.13
C GLY A 171 11.79 13.03 26.87
N GLN A 172 11.44 13.74 27.95
CA GLN A 172 12.33 13.95 29.08
C GLN A 172 12.21 12.75 30.02
N GLY A 173 13.30 12.01 30.15
CA GLY A 173 13.50 10.92 31.11
C GLY A 173 14.92 10.38 31.02
#